data_AF-A0A9P8FCR5-F1
#
_entry.id   AF-A0A9P8FCR5-F1
#
_cell.length_a   1.000
_cell.length_b   1.000
_cell.length_c   1.000
_cell.angle_alpha   90.00
_cell.angle_beta   90.00
_cell.angle_gamma   90.00
#
_symmetry.space_group_name_H-M   'P 1'
#
loop_
_entity.id
_entity.type
_entity.pdbx_description
1 polymer ?
#
loop_
_entity_poly.entity_id
_entity_poly.type
_entity_poly.pdbx_seq_one_letter_code
_entity_poly.pdbx_strand_id
1 'polypeptide(L)'
;YESTVLNHLTRRLDVAGRDVTRNLISLLTRRGYALNRTADFETVRAIKEKLCYVSYDLALDKQLSEDTTVLVESYTLPDGRVIRVGSERFEAPECLFQPHLVDVEQPGIAEFLFNTIQAADVDVRSSLYKAIVLSGGSSMYPGLPSRLEKELKQLWLTKVLQGNPERLSKFKVRIEDPPRRRHMVFLGGAVLANIMADKESMWISKQEWQEQGARALDKLGAR
;
A
#
# COMPACT_ATOMS: atom_id res chain seq x y z
N TYR A 1 16.46 -13.07 15.10
CA TYR A 1 15.71 -13.23 13.84
C TYR A 1 16.41 -12.39 12.79
N GLU A 2 17.44 -12.96 12.15
CA GLU A 2 18.34 -12.23 11.26
C GLU A 2 18.27 -12.82 9.85
N SER A 3 17.86 -12.00 8.89
CA SER A 3 17.93 -12.24 7.43
C SER A 3 16.94 -13.22 6.78
N THR A 4 15.96 -13.79 7.50
CA THR A 4 14.91 -14.65 6.92
C THR A 4 13.51 -14.08 7.11
N VAL A 5 12.65 -14.25 6.10
CA VAL A 5 11.24 -13.85 6.17
C VAL A 5 10.45 -14.80 7.08
N LEU A 6 9.56 -14.25 7.90
CA LEU A 6 8.63 -15.04 8.72
C LEU A 6 7.47 -15.52 7.85
N ASN A 7 7.65 -16.63 7.13
CA ASN A 7 6.69 -17.14 6.14
C ASN A 7 5.25 -17.30 6.69
N HIS A 8 5.11 -17.68 7.96
CA HIS A 8 3.80 -17.82 8.63
C HIS A 8 3.08 -16.48 8.93
N LEU A 9 3.80 -15.35 8.84
CA LEU A 9 3.24 -14.00 8.96
C LEU A 9 3.06 -13.30 7.62
N THR A 10 3.45 -13.93 6.51
CA THR A 10 3.19 -13.39 5.17
C THR A 10 1.71 -13.52 4.85
N ARG A 11 1.06 -12.38 4.61
CA ARG A 11 -0.38 -12.32 4.28
C ARG A 11 -0.62 -11.46 3.05
N ARG A 12 -1.74 -11.69 2.38
CA ARG A 12 -2.15 -11.00 1.15
C ARG A 12 -3.50 -10.32 1.33
N LEU A 13 -3.55 -9.04 0.99
CA LEU A 13 -4.78 -8.27 0.82
C LEU A 13 -5.12 -8.27 -0.68
N ASP A 14 -6.35 -8.63 -1.02
CA ASP A 14 -6.85 -8.70 -2.40
C ASP A 14 -7.45 -7.37 -2.88
N VAL A 15 -6.85 -6.27 -2.42
CA VAL A 15 -7.15 -4.90 -2.87
C VAL A 15 -5.85 -4.20 -3.21
N ALA A 16 -5.74 -3.68 -4.43
CA ALA A 16 -4.57 -2.96 -4.89
C ALA A 16 -4.94 -1.82 -5.87
N GLY A 17 -3.93 -1.26 -6.54
CA GLY A 17 -4.11 -0.11 -7.43
C GLY A 17 -5.06 -0.34 -8.60
N ARG A 18 -5.31 -1.59 -9.02
CA ARG A 18 -6.31 -1.92 -10.06
C ARG A 18 -7.73 -1.71 -9.54
N ASP A 19 -7.99 -2.11 -8.30
CA ASP A 19 -9.30 -2.00 -7.66
C ASP A 19 -9.62 -0.56 -7.34
N VAL A 20 -8.62 0.23 -6.91
CA VAL A 20 -8.76 1.69 -6.78
C VAL A 20 -9.12 2.35 -8.12
N THR A 21 -8.49 1.94 -9.23
CA THR A 21 -8.86 2.47 -10.56
C THR A 21 -10.30 2.09 -10.92
N ARG A 22 -10.73 0.85 -10.66
CA ARG A 22 -12.12 0.42 -10.90
C ARG A 22 -13.13 1.19 -10.05
N ASN A 23 -12.80 1.41 -8.78
CA ASN A 23 -13.61 2.22 -7.87
C ASN A 23 -13.76 3.65 -8.40
N LEU A 24 -12.65 4.28 -8.81
CA LEU A 24 -12.66 5.62 -9.39
C LEU A 24 -13.52 5.70 -10.66
N ILE A 25 -13.47 4.70 -11.54
CA ILE A 25 -14.37 4.62 -12.70
C ILE A 25 -15.83 4.62 -12.24
N SER A 26 -16.18 3.78 -11.27
CA SER A 26 -17.55 3.71 -10.73
C SER A 26 -18.02 5.04 -10.14
N LEU A 27 -17.16 5.74 -9.39
CA LEU A 27 -17.47 7.04 -8.80
C LEU A 27 -17.68 8.12 -9.88
N LEU A 28 -16.79 8.20 -10.87
CA LEU A 28 -16.92 9.15 -11.97
C LEU A 28 -18.16 8.88 -12.84
N THR A 29 -18.52 7.60 -13.06
CA THR A 29 -19.75 7.23 -13.76
C THR A 29 -21.00 7.66 -12.99
N ARG A 30 -21.02 7.49 -11.66
CA ARG A 30 -22.14 7.96 -10.81
C ARG A 30 -22.29 9.47 -10.83
N ARG A 31 -21.20 10.23 -11.01
CA ARG A 31 -21.21 11.68 -11.20
C ARG A 31 -21.72 12.15 -12.58
N GLY A 32 -21.93 11.21 -13.50
CA GLY A 32 -22.45 11.50 -14.85
C GLY A 32 -21.39 11.53 -15.95
N TYR A 33 -20.13 11.18 -15.66
CA TYR A 33 -19.13 10.99 -16.71
C TYR A 33 -19.28 9.62 -17.35
N ALA A 34 -19.69 9.58 -18.62
CA ALA A 34 -19.84 8.35 -19.40
C ALA A 34 -18.47 7.75 -19.76
N LEU A 35 -17.81 7.14 -18.78
CA LEU A 35 -16.54 6.43 -18.93
C LEU A 35 -16.79 4.93 -19.09
N ASN A 36 -16.09 4.31 -20.05
CA ASN A 36 -16.13 2.88 -20.27
C ASN A 36 -15.05 2.19 -19.40
N ARG A 37 -15.44 1.15 -18.67
CA ARG A 37 -14.56 0.40 -17.75
C ARG A 37 -13.28 -0.14 -18.41
N THR A 38 -13.35 -0.47 -19.70
CA THR A 38 -12.23 -1.10 -20.42
C THR A 38 -11.46 -0.08 -21.25
N ALA A 39 -12.16 0.79 -22.00
CA ALA A 39 -11.51 1.72 -22.92
C ALA A 39 -10.78 2.86 -22.19
N ASP A 40 -11.36 3.36 -21.08
CA ASP A 40 -10.82 4.53 -20.37
C ASP A 40 -9.94 4.14 -19.17
N PHE A 41 -9.61 2.85 -19.02
CA PHE A 41 -8.92 2.35 -17.82
C PHE A 41 -7.57 3.03 -17.59
N GLU A 42 -6.76 3.20 -18.63
CA GLU A 42 -5.44 3.86 -18.54
C GLU A 42 -5.57 5.36 -18.29
N THR A 43 -6.58 6.02 -18.87
CA THR A 43 -6.86 7.44 -18.61
C THR A 43 -7.26 7.64 -17.15
N VAL A 44 -8.15 6.80 -16.62
CA VAL A 44 -8.57 6.87 -15.22
C VAL A 44 -7.43 6.48 -14.27
N ARG A 45 -6.54 5.57 -14.67
CA ARG A 45 -5.30 5.32 -13.94
C ARG A 45 -4.42 6.56 -13.87
N ALA A 46 -4.25 7.31 -14.95
CA ALA A 46 -3.48 8.55 -14.95
C ALA A 46 -4.13 9.64 -14.07
N ILE A 47 -5.47 9.75 -14.11
CA ILE A 47 -6.23 10.63 -13.21
C ILE A 47 -5.98 10.25 -11.75
N LYS A 48 -6.06 8.95 -11.43
CA LYS A 48 -5.80 8.41 -10.09
C LYS A 48 -4.41 8.76 -9.60
N GLU A 49 -3.38 8.47 -10.39
CA GLU A 49 -1.98 8.72 -10.01
C GLU A 49 -1.67 10.23 -9.87
N LYS A 50 -2.40 11.11 -10.58
CA LYS A 50 -2.18 12.56 -10.55
C LYS A 50 -2.98 13.28 -9.46
N LEU A 51 -4.24 12.90 -9.22
CA LEU A 51 -5.18 13.69 -8.41
C LEU A 51 -5.60 13.03 -7.11
N CYS A 52 -5.55 11.69 -7.01
CA CYS A 52 -6.05 11.00 -5.82
C CYS A 52 -5.05 11.05 -4.67
N TYR A 53 -5.59 11.06 -3.46
CA TYR A 53 -4.83 11.06 -2.22
C TYR A 53 -5.59 10.30 -1.13
N VAL A 54 -4.89 9.83 -0.11
CA VAL A 54 -5.52 9.18 1.04
C VAL A 54 -5.84 10.25 2.08
N SER A 55 -7.13 10.36 2.43
CA SER A 55 -7.58 11.27 3.47
C SER A 55 -7.08 10.85 4.85
N TYR A 56 -6.61 11.81 5.64
CA TYR A 56 -6.29 11.62 7.06
C TYR A 56 -7.57 11.57 7.93
N ASP A 57 -8.57 12.37 7.57
CA ASP A 57 -9.86 12.44 8.25
C ASP A 57 -10.98 12.52 7.22
N LEU A 58 -11.61 11.36 6.99
CA LEU A 58 -12.64 11.21 5.98
C LEU A 58 -13.87 12.07 6.26
N ALA A 59 -14.20 12.32 7.53
CA ALA A 59 -15.37 13.14 7.88
C ALA A 59 -15.12 14.61 7.52
N LEU A 60 -13.92 15.12 7.83
CA LEU A 60 -13.53 16.48 7.48
C LEU A 60 -13.47 16.68 5.96
N ASP A 61 -12.84 15.75 5.23
CA ASP A 61 -12.73 15.87 3.78
C ASP A 61 -14.10 15.79 3.09
N LYS A 62 -15.03 15.00 3.61
CA LYS A 62 -16.43 14.98 3.15
C LYS A 62 -17.11 16.33 3.36
N GLN A 63 -17.03 16.88 4.57
CA GLN A 63 -17.58 18.22 4.87
C GLN A 63 -16.99 19.29 3.94
N LEU A 64 -15.67 19.31 3.79
CA LEU A 64 -15.01 20.25 2.88
C LEU A 64 -15.45 20.07 1.42
N SER A 65 -15.71 18.84 0.98
CA SER A 65 -16.17 18.56 -0.38
C SER A 65 -17.61 19.00 -0.65
N GLU A 66 -18.46 19.03 0.39
CA GLU A 66 -19.86 19.47 0.33
C GLU A 66 -19.96 20.99 0.46
N ASP A 67 -19.21 21.57 1.41
CA ASP A 67 -19.30 22.99 1.77
C ASP A 67 -18.45 23.90 0.87
N THR A 68 -17.42 23.35 0.22
CA THR A 68 -16.45 24.15 -0.54
C THR A 68 -16.04 23.50 -1.85
N THR A 69 -15.45 24.29 -2.76
CA THR A 69 -14.92 23.79 -4.04
C THR A 69 -13.41 23.58 -4.02
N VAL A 70 -12.73 23.70 -2.86
CA VAL A 70 -11.26 23.68 -2.77
C VAL A 70 -10.66 22.34 -3.17
N LEU A 71 -11.42 21.26 -3.04
CA LEU A 71 -11.00 19.90 -3.41
C LEU A 71 -11.25 19.58 -4.89
N VAL A 72 -11.96 20.44 -5.62
CA VAL A 72 -12.32 20.20 -7.03
C VAL A 72 -11.17 20.59 -7.95
N GLU A 73 -10.64 19.61 -8.67
CA GLU A 73 -9.57 19.78 -9.64
C GLU A 73 -10.07 19.48 -11.06
N SER A 74 -9.56 20.22 -12.04
CA SER A 74 -9.84 19.98 -13.45
C SER A 74 -8.80 19.05 -14.07
N TYR A 75 -9.24 18.10 -14.88
CA TYR A 75 -8.37 17.22 -15.67
C TYR A 75 -8.78 17.22 -17.13
N THR A 76 -7.84 17.43 -18.03
CA THR A 76 -8.05 17.35 -19.48
C THR A 76 -7.85 15.92 -19.97
N LEU A 77 -8.90 15.32 -20.51
CA LEU A 77 -8.89 14.01 -21.14
C LEU A 77 -8.10 14.04 -22.47
N PRO A 78 -7.67 12.88 -22.99
CA PRO A 78 -6.95 12.80 -24.26
C PRO A 78 -7.72 13.34 -25.47
N ASP A 79 -9.06 13.36 -25.41
CA ASP A 79 -9.95 13.91 -26.43
C ASP A 79 -10.14 15.43 -26.32
N GLY A 80 -9.48 16.08 -25.36
CA GLY A 80 -9.57 17.51 -25.09
C GLY A 80 -10.70 17.93 -24.14
N ARG A 81 -11.59 17.01 -23.73
CA ARG A 81 -12.66 17.33 -22.78
C ARG A 81 -12.08 17.55 -21.38
N VAL A 82 -12.61 18.54 -20.66
CA VAL A 82 -12.20 18.83 -19.28
C VAL A 82 -13.24 18.26 -18.31
N ILE A 83 -12.80 17.37 -17.43
CA ILE A 83 -13.62 16.82 -16.34
C ILE A 83 -13.22 17.46 -15.00
N ARG A 84 -14.14 17.47 -14.04
CA ARG A 84 -13.92 17.98 -12.68
C ARG A 84 -13.99 16.83 -11.70
N VAL A 85 -12.92 16.61 -10.94
CA VAL A 85 -12.80 15.54 -9.94
C VAL A 85 -12.73 16.18 -8.56
N GLY A 86 -13.63 15.80 -7.65
CA GLY A 86 -13.79 16.38 -6.32
C GLY A 86 -13.59 15.32 -5.24
N SER A 87 -14.67 14.92 -4.56
CA SER A 87 -14.61 13.93 -3.47
C SER A 87 -14.05 12.57 -3.90
N GLU A 88 -14.18 12.21 -5.19
CA GLU A 88 -13.67 10.95 -5.73
C GLU A 88 -12.15 10.82 -5.56
N ARG A 89 -11.44 11.94 -5.44
CA ARG A 89 -9.98 11.98 -5.21
C ARG A 89 -9.58 11.26 -3.94
N PHE A 90 -10.37 11.36 -2.88
CA PHE A 90 -10.09 10.69 -1.61
C PHE A 90 -10.97 9.46 -1.35
N GLU A 91 -12.16 9.42 -1.96
CA GLU A 91 -13.05 8.24 -1.86
C GLU A 91 -12.53 7.03 -2.64
N ALA A 92 -11.88 7.24 -3.79
CA ALA A 92 -11.36 6.14 -4.59
C ALA A 92 -10.34 5.27 -3.82
N PRO A 93 -9.26 5.82 -3.21
CA PRO A 93 -8.29 5.02 -2.46
C PRO A 93 -8.80 4.54 -1.09
N GLU A 94 -9.97 4.99 -0.63
CA GLU A 94 -10.55 4.52 0.65
C GLU A 94 -10.84 3.02 0.64
N CYS A 95 -11.01 2.39 -0.52
CA CYS A 95 -11.14 0.94 -0.63
C CYS A 95 -9.93 0.15 -0.08
N LEU A 96 -8.74 0.77 0.04
CA LEU A 96 -7.59 0.16 0.71
C LEU A 96 -7.80 0.01 2.23
N PHE A 97 -8.58 0.91 2.83
CA PHE A 97 -8.95 0.90 4.25
C PHE A 97 -10.32 0.26 4.48
N GLN A 98 -11.17 0.26 3.45
CA GLN A 98 -12.53 -0.27 3.45
C GLN A 98 -12.75 -1.19 2.24
N PRO A 99 -12.21 -2.42 2.24
CA PRO A 99 -12.30 -3.35 1.11
C PRO A 99 -13.72 -3.69 0.65
N HIS A 100 -14.70 -3.59 1.55
CA HIS A 100 -16.12 -3.79 1.24
C HIS A 100 -16.66 -2.82 0.17
N LEU A 101 -16.01 -1.66 -0.04
CA LEU A 101 -16.38 -0.72 -1.11
C LEU A 101 -16.15 -1.27 -2.53
N VAL A 102 -15.32 -2.32 -2.65
CA VAL A 102 -15.02 -3.01 -3.91
C VAL A 102 -15.41 -4.49 -3.83
N ASP A 103 -16.40 -4.81 -3.00
CA ASP A 103 -16.94 -6.17 -2.81
C ASP A 103 -15.91 -7.20 -2.32
N VAL A 104 -14.90 -6.75 -1.56
CA VAL A 104 -13.89 -7.62 -0.95
C VAL A 104 -14.13 -7.75 0.56
N GLU A 105 -14.39 -8.97 1.02
CA GLU A 105 -14.59 -9.30 2.44
C GLU A 105 -13.25 -9.53 3.17
N GLN A 106 -12.44 -8.47 3.27
CA GLN A 106 -11.20 -8.47 4.05
C GLN A 106 -11.11 -7.20 4.90
N PRO A 107 -10.38 -7.22 6.03
CA PRO A 107 -10.13 -6.00 6.78
C PRO A 107 -9.20 -5.06 5.97
N GLY A 108 -9.33 -3.76 6.20
CA GLY A 108 -8.48 -2.75 5.55
C GLY A 108 -7.00 -2.90 5.88
N ILE A 109 -6.15 -2.23 5.09
CA ILE A 109 -4.69 -2.37 5.18
C ILE A 109 -4.11 -2.13 6.58
N ALA A 110 -4.65 -1.18 7.35
CA ALA A 110 -4.17 -0.90 8.71
C ALA A 110 -4.53 -2.02 9.70
N GLU A 111 -5.77 -2.50 9.66
CA GLU A 111 -6.22 -3.61 10.49
C GLU A 111 -5.53 -4.92 10.08
N PHE A 112 -5.36 -5.15 8.78
CA PHE A 112 -4.64 -6.29 8.25
C PHE A 112 -3.18 -6.31 8.75
N LEU A 113 -2.50 -5.16 8.70
CA LEU A 113 -1.15 -4.98 9.23
C LEU A 113 -1.09 -5.19 10.74
N PHE A 114 -2.02 -4.58 11.48
CA PHE A 114 -2.12 -4.72 12.94
C PHE A 114 -2.29 -6.20 13.34
N ASN A 115 -3.25 -6.90 12.72
CA ASN A 115 -3.51 -8.32 13.00
C ASN A 115 -2.31 -9.21 12.66
N THR A 116 -1.54 -8.84 11.62
CA THR A 116 -0.33 -9.56 11.23
C THR A 116 0.77 -9.40 12.28
N ILE A 117 1.01 -8.16 12.75
CA ILE A 117 2.02 -7.90 13.80
C ILE A 117 1.59 -8.55 15.13
N GLN A 118 0.29 -8.53 15.46
CA GLN A 118 -0.22 -9.14 16.68
C GLN A 118 -0.19 -10.68 16.66
N ALA A 119 -0.13 -11.30 15.49
CA ALA A 119 0.07 -12.75 15.37
C ALA A 119 1.54 -13.17 15.60
N ALA A 120 2.49 -12.23 15.58
CA ALA A 120 3.89 -12.50 15.87
C ALA A 120 4.13 -12.68 17.38
N ASP A 121 5.29 -13.25 17.75
CA ASP A 121 5.71 -13.35 19.14
C ASP A 121 5.90 -11.97 19.78
N VAL A 122 5.53 -11.85 21.05
CA VAL A 122 5.51 -10.57 21.79
C VAL A 122 6.85 -9.83 21.71
N ASP A 123 7.95 -10.57 21.76
CA ASP A 123 9.31 -10.04 21.76
C ASP A 123 9.68 -9.32 20.46
N VAL A 124 9.11 -9.72 19.33
CA VAL A 124 9.43 -9.12 18.02
C VAL A 124 8.47 -7.99 17.64
N ARG A 125 7.27 -7.91 18.23
CA ARG A 125 6.24 -6.91 17.86
C ARG A 125 6.74 -5.47 17.95
N SER A 126 7.46 -5.15 19.03
CA SER A 126 8.02 -3.81 19.26
C SER A 126 8.99 -3.41 18.15
N SER A 127 9.78 -4.36 17.64
CA SER A 127 10.70 -4.14 16.53
C SER A 127 9.94 -3.99 15.20
N LEU A 128 8.92 -4.82 14.97
CA LEU A 128 8.07 -4.75 13.77
C LEU A 128 7.34 -3.40 13.65
N TYR A 129 6.75 -2.89 14.73
CA TYR A 129 6.08 -1.58 14.72
C TYR A 129 7.03 -0.40 14.45
N LYS A 130 8.33 -0.56 14.75
CA LYS A 130 9.37 0.46 14.50
C LYS A 130 10.02 0.33 13.11
N ALA A 131 9.66 -0.68 12.33
CA ALA A 131 10.28 -1.01 11.07
C ALA A 131 9.23 -1.31 9.97
N ILE A 132 8.14 -0.56 9.95
CA ILE A 132 7.14 -0.66 8.88
C ILE A 132 7.67 0.11 7.68
N VAL A 133 7.90 -0.56 6.56
CA VAL A 133 8.41 0.08 5.33
C VAL A 133 7.37 -0.04 4.23
N LEU A 134 7.05 1.08 3.60
CA LEU A 134 6.13 1.14 2.46
C LEU A 134 6.88 0.97 1.15
N SER A 135 6.36 0.12 0.27
CA SER A 135 6.94 -0.17 -1.04
C SER A 135 5.87 -0.36 -2.11
N GLY A 136 6.21 -0.08 -3.37
CA GLY A 136 5.34 -0.28 -4.52
C GLY A 136 4.47 0.93 -4.88
N GLY A 137 3.87 0.90 -6.07
CA GLY A 137 3.18 2.05 -6.66
C GLY A 137 1.94 2.53 -5.87
N SER A 138 1.17 1.60 -5.28
CA SER A 138 -0.02 1.98 -4.49
C SER A 138 0.34 2.60 -3.13
N SER A 139 1.62 2.58 -2.73
CA SER A 139 2.08 3.29 -1.53
C SER A 139 2.38 4.78 -1.78
N MET A 140 2.26 5.24 -3.03
CA MET A 140 2.63 6.60 -3.44
C MET A 140 1.54 7.65 -3.17
N TYR A 141 0.35 7.24 -2.69
CA TYR A 141 -0.70 8.21 -2.39
C TYR A 141 -0.24 9.21 -1.32
N PRO A 142 -0.41 10.52 -1.55
CA PRO A 142 -0.24 11.51 -0.50
C PRO A 142 -1.14 11.19 0.69
N GLY A 143 -0.65 11.36 1.92
CA GLY A 143 -1.40 11.10 3.15
C GLY A 143 -1.45 9.64 3.61
N LEU A 144 -1.07 8.66 2.77
CA LEU A 144 -1.10 7.24 3.15
C LEU A 144 -0.27 6.91 4.40
N PRO A 145 1.00 7.35 4.55
CA PRO A 145 1.78 7.06 5.75
C PRO A 145 1.13 7.62 7.02
N SER A 146 0.65 8.87 6.96
CA SER A 146 0.03 9.55 8.10
C SER A 146 -1.30 8.91 8.49
N ARG A 147 -2.14 8.52 7.52
CA ARG A 147 -3.40 7.80 7.75
C ARG A 147 -3.15 6.42 8.36
N LEU A 148 -2.17 5.69 7.84
CA LEU A 148 -1.79 4.38 8.38
C LEU A 148 -1.27 4.48 9.82
N GLU A 149 -0.47 5.50 10.13
CA GLU A 149 0.00 5.75 11.50
C GLU A 149 -1.16 6.08 12.46
N LYS A 150 -2.10 6.93 12.03
CA LYS A 150 -3.32 7.28 12.80
C LYS A 150 -4.13 6.02 13.12
N GLU A 151 -4.43 5.20 12.12
CA GLU A 151 -5.23 3.99 12.32
C GLU A 151 -4.53 2.95 13.19
N LEU A 152 -3.21 2.76 13.03
CA LEU A 152 -2.46 1.84 13.90
C LEU A 152 -2.48 2.29 15.36
N LYS A 153 -2.34 3.59 15.63
CA LYS A 153 -2.46 4.13 17.00
C LYS A 153 -3.88 3.96 17.55
N GLN A 154 -4.90 4.17 16.74
CA GLN A 154 -6.30 3.96 17.13
C GLN A 154 -6.61 2.49 17.42
N LEU A 155 -6.13 1.57 16.57
CA LEU A 155 -6.26 0.12 16.79
C LEU A 155 -5.52 -0.33 18.04
N TRP A 156 -4.32 0.21 18.29
CA TRP A 156 -3.57 -0.07 19.51
C TRP A 156 -4.32 0.42 20.76
N LEU A 157 -4.83 1.66 20.73
CA LEU A 157 -5.60 2.23 21.83
C LEU A 157 -6.85 1.39 22.15
N THR A 158 -7.61 1.01 21.13
CA THR A 158 -8.88 0.31 21.29
C THR A 158 -8.69 -1.17 21.62
N LYS A 159 -7.85 -1.89 20.86
CA LYS A 159 -7.71 -3.35 20.97
C LYS A 159 -6.67 -3.81 22.00
N VAL A 160 -5.67 -2.99 22.32
CA VAL A 160 -4.59 -3.37 23.27
C VAL A 160 -4.69 -2.63 24.59
N LEU A 161 -4.92 -1.32 24.55
CA LEU A 161 -5.01 -0.49 25.75
C LEU A 161 -6.43 -0.38 26.33
N GLN A 162 -7.42 -1.00 25.68
CA GLN A 162 -8.84 -0.99 26.09
C GLN A 162 -9.37 0.43 26.34
N GLY A 163 -8.89 1.40 25.56
CA GLY A 163 -9.29 2.81 25.66
C GLY A 163 -8.48 3.66 26.65
N ASN A 164 -7.50 3.10 27.38
CA ASN A 164 -6.66 3.90 28.28
C ASN A 164 -5.54 4.63 27.50
N PRO A 165 -5.54 5.98 27.44
CA PRO A 165 -4.58 6.75 26.63
C PRO A 165 -3.20 6.92 27.29
N GLU A 166 -3.04 6.67 28.59
CA GLU A 166 -1.80 6.95 29.34
C GLU A 166 -0.58 6.23 28.77
N ARG A 167 -0.80 5.02 28.24
CA ARG A 167 0.26 4.17 27.69
C ARG A 167 0.43 4.33 26.18
N LEU A 168 -0.37 5.16 25.52
CA LEU A 168 -0.26 5.40 24.08
C LEU A 168 1.07 6.09 23.72
N SER A 169 1.57 6.96 24.59
CA SER A 169 2.88 7.62 24.45
C SER A 169 4.06 6.64 24.42
N LYS A 170 3.91 5.46 25.03
CA LYS A 170 4.93 4.40 25.04
C LYS A 170 4.93 3.60 23.73
N PHE A 171 3.84 3.65 22.96
CA PHE A 171 3.71 2.96 21.69
C PHE A 171 4.38 3.77 20.58
N LYS A 172 5.56 3.30 20.16
CA LYS A 172 6.33 3.91 19.08
C LYS A 172 6.06 3.15 17.78
N VAL A 173 5.35 3.80 16.86
CA VAL A 173 5.17 3.33 15.48
C VAL A 173 6.08 4.18 14.60
N ARG A 174 6.79 3.51 13.69
CA ARG A 174 7.57 4.18 12.65
C ARG A 174 7.24 3.56 11.32
N ILE A 175 6.69 4.39 10.44
CA ILE A 175 6.37 4.05 9.06
C ILE A 175 7.38 4.80 8.19
N GLU A 176 8.22 4.06 7.48
CA GLU A 176 9.18 4.60 6.54
C GLU A 176 8.58 4.63 5.13
N ASP A 177 8.58 5.80 4.52
CA ASP A 177 8.06 6.02 3.18
C ASP A 177 9.10 6.65 2.23
N PRO A 178 10.21 5.96 1.91
CA PRO A 178 11.27 6.52 1.06
C PRO A 178 10.74 7.12 -0.25
N PRO A 179 11.32 8.23 -0.75
CA PRO A 179 10.80 8.91 -1.94
C PRO A 179 10.83 8.04 -3.21
N ARG A 180 11.78 7.10 -3.30
CA ARG A 180 11.91 6.15 -4.43
C ARG A 180 11.18 4.82 -4.19
N ARG A 181 10.22 4.77 -3.25
CA ARG A 181 9.55 3.52 -2.84
C ARG A 181 8.78 2.80 -3.94
N ARG A 182 8.41 3.48 -5.03
CA ARG A 182 7.78 2.87 -6.21
C ARG A 182 8.60 1.71 -6.79
N HIS A 183 9.93 1.82 -6.78
CA HIS A 183 10.85 0.85 -7.38
C HIS A 183 11.82 0.25 -6.35
N MET A 184 11.49 0.30 -5.06
CA MET A 184 12.40 -0.10 -3.99
C MET A 184 12.88 -1.54 -4.13
N VAL A 185 11.99 -2.46 -4.52
CA VAL A 185 12.34 -3.88 -4.73
C VAL A 185 13.39 -4.02 -5.85
N PHE A 186 13.21 -3.30 -6.95
CA PHE A 186 14.15 -3.30 -8.06
C PHE A 186 15.49 -2.65 -7.67
N LEU A 187 15.45 -1.52 -6.97
CA LEU A 187 16.66 -0.83 -6.49
C LEU A 187 17.44 -1.71 -5.50
N GLY A 188 16.75 -2.37 -4.58
CA GLY A 188 17.35 -3.32 -3.63
C GLY A 188 18.01 -4.50 -4.34
N GLY A 189 17.33 -5.09 -5.32
CA GLY A 189 17.88 -6.16 -6.15
C GLY A 189 19.11 -5.72 -6.96
N ALA A 190 19.07 -4.54 -7.58
CA ALA A 190 20.19 -4.01 -8.35
C ALA A 190 21.43 -3.74 -7.48
N VAL A 191 21.23 -3.14 -6.30
CA VAL A 191 22.32 -2.89 -5.34
C VAL A 191 22.89 -4.21 -4.82
N LEU A 192 22.03 -5.16 -4.43
CA LEU A 192 22.45 -6.48 -3.96
C LEU A 192 23.24 -7.24 -5.03
N ALA A 193 22.74 -7.25 -6.27
CA ALA A 193 23.41 -7.89 -7.40
C ALA A 193 24.81 -7.29 -7.63
N ASN A 194 24.94 -5.96 -7.54
CA ASN A 194 26.23 -5.29 -7.71
C ASN A 194 27.22 -5.61 -6.58
N ILE A 195 26.76 -5.64 -5.32
CA ILE A 195 27.60 -5.97 -4.16
C ILE A 195 28.03 -7.45 -4.18
N MET A 196 27.17 -8.33 -4.69
CA MET A 196 27.43 -9.77 -4.74
C MET A 196 28.02 -10.23 -6.08
N ALA A 197 28.37 -9.33 -6.99
CA ALA A 197 28.82 -9.65 -8.35
C ALA A 197 29.99 -10.65 -8.35
N ASP A 198 30.97 -10.44 -7.47
CA ASP A 198 32.18 -11.28 -7.40
C ASP A 198 32.03 -12.51 -6.50
N LYS A 199 30.85 -12.72 -5.88
CA LYS A 199 30.62 -13.86 -4.99
C LYS A 199 29.95 -15.02 -5.71
N GLU A 200 30.74 -15.93 -6.25
CA GLU A 200 30.28 -17.12 -6.98
C GLU A 200 29.29 -18.00 -6.19
N SER A 201 29.34 -17.97 -4.85
CA SER A 201 28.41 -18.70 -3.98
C SER A 201 26.96 -18.18 -4.05
N MET A 202 26.75 -16.93 -4.46
CA MET A 202 25.44 -16.28 -4.52
C MET A 202 24.76 -16.42 -5.89
N TRP A 203 25.45 -16.99 -6.88
CA TRP A 203 24.96 -17.14 -8.25
C TRP A 203 24.87 -18.61 -8.63
N ILE A 204 23.89 -18.95 -9.46
CA ILE A 204 23.78 -20.27 -10.07
C ILE A 204 24.30 -20.15 -11.49
N SER A 205 25.37 -20.88 -11.80
CA SER A 205 25.93 -20.90 -13.15
C SER A 205 25.08 -21.76 -14.09
N LYS A 206 25.24 -21.54 -15.40
CA LYS A 206 24.58 -22.38 -16.41
C LYS A 206 24.98 -23.85 -16.27
N GLN A 207 26.24 -24.13 -15.93
CA GLN A 207 26.74 -25.49 -15.76
C GLN A 207 26.08 -26.16 -14.55
N GLU A 208 26.05 -25.49 -13.39
CA GLU A 208 25.40 -26.01 -12.17
C GLU A 208 23.92 -26.34 -12.42
N TRP A 209 23.21 -25.48 -13.16
CA TRP A 209 21.81 -25.74 -13.53
C TRP A 209 21.67 -26.94 -14.47
N GLN A 210 22.56 -27.10 -15.45
CA GLN A 210 22.51 -28.22 -16.38
C GLN A 210 22.82 -29.56 -15.72
N GLU A 211 23.72 -29.59 -14.73
CA GLU A 211 24.12 -30.80 -14.02
C GLU A 211 23.13 -31.20 -12.92
N GLN A 212 22.61 -30.24 -12.16
CA GLN A 212 21.83 -30.50 -10.94
C GLN A 212 20.34 -30.13 -11.08
N GLY A 213 19.96 -29.41 -12.13
CA GLY A 213 18.60 -28.91 -12.34
C GLY A 213 18.12 -28.07 -11.15
N ALA A 214 16.91 -28.37 -10.66
CA ALA A 214 16.30 -27.65 -9.55
C ALA A 214 17.08 -27.74 -8.23
N ARG A 215 17.90 -28.78 -8.02
CA ARG A 215 18.73 -28.91 -6.80
C ARG A 215 19.81 -27.85 -6.68
N ALA A 216 20.20 -27.22 -7.79
CA ALA A 216 21.14 -26.10 -7.76
C ALA A 216 20.63 -24.91 -6.90
N LEU A 217 19.31 -24.84 -6.63
CA LEU A 217 18.73 -23.82 -5.74
C LEU A 217 19.12 -23.98 -4.28
N ASP A 218 19.50 -25.19 -3.83
CA ASP A 218 19.91 -25.45 -2.45
C ASP A 218 21.18 -24.66 -2.08
N LYS A 219 22.00 -24.31 -3.08
CA LYS A 219 23.16 -23.41 -2.95
C LYS A 219 22.79 -22.05 -2.35
N LEU A 220 21.57 -21.58 -2.58
CA LEU A 220 21.09 -20.27 -2.12
C LEU A 220 20.46 -20.32 -0.71
N GLY A 221 20.51 -21.48 -0.05
CA GLY A 221 19.97 -21.70 1.31
C GLY A 221 18.47 -22.01 1.34
N ALA A 222 17.98 -22.37 2.53
CA ALA A 222 16.56 -22.62 2.76
C ALA A 222 15.74 -21.32 2.63
N ARG A 223 14.68 -21.35 1.82
CA ARG A 223 13.72 -20.25 1.63
C ARG A 223 12.48 -20.43 2.51
#